data_AF-A0A6G1H0V6-F1
#
_entry.id   AF-A0A6G1H0V6-F1
#
_cell.length_a   1.000
_cell.length_b   1.000
_cell.length_c   1.000
_cell.angle_alpha   90.00
_cell.angle_beta   90.00
_cell.angle_gamma   90.00
#
_symmetry.space_group_name_H-M   'P 1'
#
loop_
_entity.id
_entity.type
_entity.pdbx_description
1 polymer ?
#
loop_
_entity_poly.entity_id
_entity_poly.type
_entity_poly.pdbx_seq_one_letter_code
_entity_poly.pdbx_strand_id
1 'polypeptide(L)' 'CYNCNKPGHFARDCRQGRSRVLSTMTKAENPPHTWMSWTACYDNNCLVHLSDKQGSGYYPSKPR' A
#
# COMPACT_ATOMS: atom_id res chain seq x y z
N CYS A 1 13.94 28.24 -1.16
CA CYS A 1 13.38 26.97 -1.67
C CYS A 1 12.12 27.22 -2.50
N TYR A 2 12.15 27.01 -3.81
CA TYR A 2 10.95 27.17 -4.66
C TYR A 2 9.93 26.03 -4.50
N ASN A 3 10.33 24.90 -3.90
CA ASN A 3 9.43 23.76 -3.64
C ASN A 3 8.60 23.90 -2.35
N CYS A 4 9.01 24.76 -1.42
CA CYS A 4 8.48 24.81 -0.05
C CYS A 4 8.36 26.24 0.52
N ASN A 5 8.72 27.26 -0.29
CA ASN A 5 8.68 28.70 0.03
C ASN A 5 9.42 29.14 1.29
N LYS A 6 10.32 28.29 1.83
CA LYS A 6 11.16 28.64 2.97
C LYS A 6 12.54 29.19 2.53
N PRO A 7 13.04 30.26 3.18
CA PRO A 7 14.40 30.74 2.99
C PRO A 7 15.40 29.78 3.67
N GLY A 8 16.67 29.86 3.28
CA GLY A 8 17.76 29.09 3.90
C GLY A 8 18.27 27.88 3.12
N HIS A 9 17.60 27.47 2.04
CA HIS A 9 18.12 26.42 1.14
C HIS A 9 17.57 26.55 -0.29
N PHE A 10 18.30 26.00 -1.27
CA PHE A 10 17.88 25.95 -2.67
C PHE A 10 16.90 24.80 -2.95
N ALA A 11 16.10 24.88 -4.02
CA ALA A 11 15.11 23.85 -4.37
C ALA A 11 15.71 22.44 -4.54
N ARG A 12 16.98 22.37 -4.95
CA ARG A 12 17.79 21.15 -5.09
C ARG A 12 18.23 20.53 -3.75
N ASP A 13 18.28 21.34 -2.70
CA ASP A 13 18.70 20.97 -1.34
C ASP A 13 17.48 20.85 -0.40
N CYS A 14 16.27 20.95 -0.96
CA CYS A 14 15.03 20.84 -0.22
C CYS A 14 14.83 19.41 0.24
N ARG A 15 15.08 19.14 1.53
CA ARG A 15 14.80 17.86 2.19
C ARG A 15 13.32 17.47 2.11
N GLN A 16 12.43 18.44 1.92
CA GLN A 16 11.06 18.24 1.46
C GLN A 16 11.08 17.99 -0.07
N GLY A 17 11.84 16.98 -0.50
CA GLY A 17 11.81 16.55 -1.90
C GLY A 17 10.37 16.17 -2.22
N ARG A 18 9.82 16.73 -3.31
CA ARG A 18 8.42 16.54 -3.75
C ARG A 18 7.93 15.16 -3.33
N SER A 19 7.17 15.11 -2.23
CA SER A 19 6.49 13.89 -1.84
C SER A 19 5.63 13.55 -3.04
N ARG A 20 6.01 12.49 -3.76
CA ARG A 20 5.14 11.87 -4.73
C ARG A 20 3.77 11.82 -4.06
N VAL A 21 2.77 12.43 -4.69
CA VAL A 21 1.38 12.09 -4.40
C VAL A 21 1.16 10.68 -4.97
N LEU A 22 1.87 9.72 -4.39
CA LEU A 22 1.83 8.29 -4.63
C LEU A 22 2.06 7.58 -3.29
N SER A 23 1.28 8.02 -2.29
CA SER A 23 0.84 7.18 -1.18
C SER A 23 -0.57 7.54 -0.73
N THR A 24 -1.35 8.26 -1.56
CA THR A 24 -2.81 8.14 -1.49
C THR A 24 -3.18 6.85 -2.23
N MET A 25 -2.81 5.70 -1.66
CA MET A 25 -3.65 4.54 -1.82
C MET A 25 -4.90 4.86 -1.02
N THR A 26 -5.81 5.59 -1.66
CA THR A 26 -7.18 5.76 -1.21
C THR A 26 -7.74 4.36 -1.06
N LYS A 27 -7.75 3.94 0.20
CA LYS A 27 -8.61 2.92 0.77
C LYS A 27 -10.07 3.22 0.39
N ALA A 28 -10.45 2.85 -0.83
CA ALA A 28 -11.79 2.84 -1.41
C ALA A 28 -11.60 2.27 -2.83
N GLU A 29 -11.81 1.00 -3.14
CA GLU A 29 -13.00 0.19 -2.90
C GLU A 29 -12.63 -1.32 -2.79
N ASN A 30 -12.36 -1.79 -1.58
CA ASN A 30 -12.43 -3.22 -1.24
C ASN A 30 -12.53 -3.32 0.31
N PRO A 31 -13.44 -4.15 0.89
CA PRO A 31 -13.71 -4.24 2.33
C PRO A 31 -12.46 -4.28 3.22
N PRO A 32 -12.56 -3.94 4.53
CA PRO A 32 -11.42 -3.83 5.42
C PRO A 32 -10.65 -5.17 5.52
N HIS A 33 -9.54 -5.28 4.79
CA HIS A 33 -8.57 -6.40 4.86
C HIS A 33 -7.82 -6.45 6.20
N THR A 34 -8.25 -5.64 7.18
CA THR A 34 -7.79 -5.68 8.57
C THR A 34 -8.58 -6.69 9.40
N TRP A 35 -9.76 -7.13 8.95
CA TRP A 35 -10.66 -8.00 9.73
C TRP A 35 -10.77 -9.43 9.17
N MET A 36 -10.17 -9.73 8.02
CA MET A 36 -10.24 -11.07 7.42
C MET A 36 -8.87 -11.74 7.48
N SER A 37 -8.85 -12.97 7.97
CA SER A 37 -7.65 -13.81 7.91
C SER A 37 -7.26 -14.06 6.46
N TRP A 38 -5.96 -14.26 6.20
CA TRP A 38 -5.47 -14.64 4.87
C TRP A 38 -6.10 -15.94 4.35
N THR A 39 -6.62 -16.78 5.25
CA THR A 39 -7.41 -17.99 4.95
C THR A 39 -8.86 -17.70 4.53
N ALA A 40 -9.40 -16.53 4.87
CA ALA A 40 -10.72 -16.05 4.46
C ALA A 40 -10.67 -15.16 3.20
N CYS A 41 -9.47 -14.75 2.78
CA CYS A 41 -9.25 -14.08 1.51
C CYS A 41 -9.09 -15.11 0.40
N TYR A 42 -10.05 -15.20 -0.52
CA TYR A 42 -10.02 -16.15 -1.63
C TYR A 42 -9.33 -15.61 -2.89
N ASP A 43 -8.81 -14.39 -2.85
CA ASP A 43 -8.08 -13.77 -3.95
C ASP A 43 -6.60 -14.16 -3.87
N ASN A 44 -6.16 -14.98 -4.82
CA ASN A 44 -4.80 -15.52 -4.85
C ASN A 44 -3.73 -14.46 -5.14
N ASN A 45 -4.12 -13.34 -5.76
CA ASN A 45 -3.24 -12.22 -6.06
C ASN A 45 -3.44 -11.01 -5.12
N CYS A 46 -4.07 -11.23 -3.95
CA CYS A 46 -4.24 -10.17 -2.96
C CYS A 46 -2.89 -9.81 -2.35
N LEU A 47 -2.34 -8.65 -2.70
CA LEU A 47 -1.03 -8.17 -2.23
C LEU A 47 -0.91 -8.06 -0.71
N VAL A 48 -2.04 -7.92 0.01
CA VAL A 48 -2.09 -7.86 1.48
C VAL A 48 -1.80 -9.23 2.11
N HIS A 49 -2.23 -10.32 1.47
CA HIS A 49 -2.09 -11.69 1.96
C HIS A 49 -1.17 -12.56 1.10
N LEU A 50 -0.54 -11.97 0.07
CA LEU A 50 0.27 -12.70 -0.90
C LEU A 50 1.48 -13.35 -0.22
N SER A 51 2.13 -12.64 0.69
CA SER A 51 3.27 -13.16 1.45
C SER A 51 2.87 -14.35 2.33
N ASP A 52 1.72 -14.29 3.01
CA ASP A 52 1.21 -15.39 3.84
C ASP A 52 0.81 -16.62 3.01
N LYS A 53 0.23 -16.39 1.82
CA LYS A 53 -0.13 -17.46 0.88
C LYS A 53 1.08 -18.12 0.22
N GLN A 54 2.08 -17.33 -0.16
CA GLN A 54 3.35 -17.84 -0.68
C GLN A 54 4.13 -18.60 0.39
N GLY A 55 4.11 -18.14 1.65
CA GLY A 55 4.75 -18.82 2.76
C GLY A 55 4.07 -20.13 3.18
N SER A 56 2.74 -20.19 3.08
CA SER A 56 1.97 -21.40 3.44
C SER A 56 1.80 -22.39 2.28
N GLY A 57 1.97 -21.94 1.03
CA GLY A 57 1.69 -22.75 -0.16
C GLY A 57 0.21 -23.11 -0.35
N TYR A 58 -0.69 -22.52 0.45
CA TYR A 58 -2.11 -22.84 0.45
C TYR A 58 -2.97 -21.65 0.02
N TYR A 59 -3.83 -21.89 -0.96
CA TYR A 59 -4.67 -20.88 -1.58
C TYR A 59 -6.16 -21.23 -1.37
N PRO A 60 -6.81 -20.65 -0.35
CA PRO A 60 -8.23 -20.92 -0.08
C PRO A 60 -9.08 -20.50 -1.29
N SER A 61 -10.03 -21.35 -1.68
CA SER A 61 -10.96 -21.09 -2.78
C SER A 61 -12.39 -20.99 -2.25
N LYS A 62 -13.23 -20.13 -2.84
CA LYS A 62 -14.64 -20.01 -2.45
C LYS A 62 -15.37 -21.34 -2.72
N PRO A 63 -16.14 -21.88 -1.76
CA PRO A 63 -17.07 -22.97 -2.08
C PRO A 63 -18.07 -22.50 -3.14
N ARG A 64 -18.44 -23.40 -4.07
CA ARG A 64 -19.42 -23.13 -5.13
C ARG A 64 -20.84 -23.00 -4.58
#